data_AF-A0A538BLX3-F1
#
_entry.id   AF-A0A538BLX3-F1
#
_cell.length_a   1.000
_cell.length_b   1.000
_cell.length_c   1.000
_cell.angle_alpha   90.00
_cell.angle_beta   90.00
_cell.angle_gamma   90.00
#
_symmetry.space_group_name_H-M   'P 1'
#
loop_
_entity.id
_entity.type
_entity.pdbx_description
1 polymer ?
#
loop_
_entity_poly.entity_id
_entity_poly.type
_entity_poly.pdbx_seq_one_letter_code
_entity_poly.pdbx_strand_id
1 'polypeptide(L)' 'MVELTPRAHDALLTSQTAARRFDPEAHLRLTADGATVRATLVSGPEPGDAVLEVGALTIFVAPGVTGTVDAGEHNELTAS' A
#
# COMPACT_ATOMS: atom_id res chain seq x y z
N MET A 1 -6.63 -12.14 3.22
CA MET A 1 -5.26 -11.79 3.62
C MET A 1 -4.62 -11.08 2.45
N VAL A 2 -3.82 -10.04 2.69
CA VAL A 2 -3.10 -9.31 1.65
C VAL A 2 -1.63 -9.67 1.73
N GLU A 3 -1.03 -10.00 0.59
CA GLU A 3 0.40 -10.27 0.45
C GLU A 3 0.99 -9.33 -0.61
N LEU A 4 2.23 -8.91 -0.45
CA LEU A 4 2.92 -8.06 -1.43
C LEU A 4 3.94 -8.89 -2.19
N THR A 5 3.98 -8.75 -3.52
CA THR A 5 5.16 -9.22 -4.26
C THR A 5 6.40 -8.39 -3.85
N PRO A 6 7.63 -8.90 -4.04
CA PRO A 6 8.84 -8.13 -3.78
C PRO A 6 8.86 -6.80 -4.54
N ARG A 7 8.36 -6.80 -5.78
CA ARG A 7 8.28 -5.60 -6.61
C ARG A 7 7.28 -4.58 -6.06
N ALA A 8 6.11 -5.04 -5.60
CA ALA A 8 5.14 -4.17 -4.95
C ALA A 8 5.70 -3.57 -3.66
N HIS A 9 6.41 -4.37 -2.86
CA HIS A 9 7.08 -3.92 -1.65
C HIS A 9 8.09 -2.79 -1.96
N ASP A 10 8.99 -2.99 -2.92
CA ASP A 10 10.00 -1.99 -3.30
C ASP A 10 9.39 -0.68 -3.82
N ALA A 11 8.33 -0.78 -4.65
CA ALA A 11 7.63 0.38 -5.18
C ALA A 11 6.92 1.19 -4.09
N LEU A 12 6.23 0.50 -3.17
CA LEU A 12 5.55 1.13 -2.03
C LEU A 12 6.58 1.74 -1.05
N LEU A 13 7.68 1.05 -0.76
CA LEU A 13 8.75 1.53 0.11
C LEU A 13 9.39 2.81 -0.46
N THR A 14 9.68 2.81 -1.75
CA THR A 14 10.24 3.99 -2.43
C THR A 14 9.27 5.18 -2.34
N SER A 15 7.98 4.92 -2.56
CA SER A 15 6.94 5.95 -2.51
C SER A 15 6.77 6.54 -1.10
N GLN A 16 6.68 5.69 -0.07
CA GLN A 16 6.58 6.14 1.34
C GLN A 16 7.85 6.90 1.76
N THR A 17 9.03 6.41 1.38
CA THR A 17 10.30 7.07 1.68
C THR A 17 10.38 8.46 1.04
N ALA A 18 9.91 8.60 -0.20
CA ALA A 18 9.86 9.90 -0.87
C ALA A 18 8.87 10.85 -0.19
N ALA A 19 7.69 10.36 0.19
CA ALA A 19 6.67 11.14 0.89
C ALA A 19 7.16 11.63 2.26
N ARG A 20 7.84 10.77 3.02
CA ARG A 20 8.37 11.07 4.36
C ARG A 20 9.45 12.16 4.39
N ARG A 21 10.04 12.50 3.25
CA ARG A 21 10.92 13.68 3.14
C ARG A 21 10.16 14.99 3.31
N PHE A 22 8.86 15.00 3.06
CA PHE A 22 7.99 16.17 3.16
C PHE A 22 7.06 16.10 4.37
N ASP A 23 6.56 14.91 4.71
CA ASP A 23 5.71 14.65 5.87
C ASP A 23 6.17 13.38 6.60
N PRO A 24 6.90 13.49 7.72
CA PRO A 24 7.41 12.33 8.46
C PRO A 24 6.34 11.32 8.90
N GLU A 25 5.09 11.77 9.07
CA GLU A 25 3.95 10.94 9.47
C GLU A 25 3.24 10.30 8.27
N ALA A 26 3.75 10.48 7.05
CA ALA A 26 3.15 9.90 5.86
C ALA A 26 3.23 8.37 5.88
N HIS A 27 2.05 7.76 5.76
CA HIS A 27 1.81 6.33 5.60
C HIS A 27 1.11 6.05 4.28
N LEU A 28 1.07 4.78 3.88
CA LEU A 28 0.34 4.34 2.70
C LEU A 28 -0.96 3.67 3.09
N ARG A 29 -2.03 3.94 2.33
CA ARG A 29 -3.28 3.22 2.40
C ARG A 29 -3.60 2.56 1.06
N LEU A 30 -3.96 1.28 1.10
CA LEU A 30 -4.42 0.50 -0.06
C LEU A 30 -5.94 0.46 -0.09
N THR A 31 -6.53 0.85 -1.21
CA THR A 31 -7.98 0.76 -1.47
C THR A 31 -8.23 -0.03 -2.74
N ALA A 32 -9.30 -0.83 -2.78
CA ALA A 32 -9.74 -1.48 -4.01
C ALA A 32 -10.30 -0.44 -5.00
N ASP A 33 -9.96 -0.56 -6.27
CA ASP A 33 -10.49 0.26 -7.37
C ASP A 33 -10.87 -0.65 -8.54
N GLY A 34 -11.99 -1.36 -8.39
CA GLY A 34 -12.38 -2.42 -9.32
C GLY A 34 -11.42 -3.61 -9.24
N ALA A 35 -10.70 -3.89 -10.33
CA ALA A 35 -9.70 -4.97 -10.41
C ALA A 35 -8.28 -4.51 -10.00
N THR A 36 -8.10 -3.23 -9.70
CA THR A 36 -6.80 -2.68 -9.30
C THR A 36 -6.80 -2.32 -7.82
N VAL A 37 -5.60 -2.07 -7.31
CA VAL A 37 -5.38 -1.52 -5.98
C VAL A 37 -4.83 -0.12 -6.16
N ARG A 38 -5.30 0.82 -5.35
CA ARG A 38 -4.77 2.18 -5.32
C ARG A 38 -4.04 2.40 -4.02
N ALA A 39 -2.81 2.90 -4.10
CA ALA A 39 -2.06 3.36 -2.95
C ALA A 39 -2.19 4.89 -2.82
N THR A 40 -2.58 5.37 -1.64
CA THR A 40 -2.66 6.80 -1.32
C THR A 40 -1.85 7.13 -0.07
N LEU A 41 -1.35 8.36 0.02
CA LEU A 41 -0.66 8.84 1.22
C LEU A 41 -1.69 9.33 2.24
N VAL A 42 -1.54 8.89 3.49
CA VAL A 42 -2.41 9.24 4.61
C VAL A 42 -1.58 9.45 5.88
N SER A 43 -2.11 10.20 6.84
CA SER A 43 -1.45 10.38 8.14
C SER A 43 -1.82 9.31 9.18
N GLY A 44 -2.77 8.42 8.87
CA GLY A 44 -3.25 7.38 9.78
C GLY A 44 -4.29 6.45 9.14
N PRO A 45 -4.70 5.38 9.84
CA PRO A 45 -5.71 4.44 9.37
C PRO A 45 -7.12 5.03 9.44
N GLU A 46 -8.01 4.55 8.58
CA GLU A 46 -9.45 4.77 8.71
C GLU A 46 -10.11 3.64 9.54
N PRO A 47 -11.32 3.87 10.10
CA PRO A 47 -12.06 2.82 10.80
C PRO A 47 -12.32 1.59 9.92
N GLY A 48 -11.89 0.43 10.41
CA GLY A 48 -12.03 -0.84 9.68
C GLY A 48 -10.84 -1.19 8.80
N ASP A 49 -9.86 -0.30 8.66
CA ASP A 49 -8.60 -0.65 8.00
C ASP A 49 -7.85 -1.72 8.80
N ALA A 50 -7.29 -2.69 8.09
CA ALA A 50 -6.30 -3.61 8.66
C ALA A 50 -4.90 -2.98 8.57
N VAL A 51 -4.03 -3.29 9.54
CA VAL A 51 -2.62 -2.89 9.50
C VAL A 51 -1.80 -4.03 8.91
N LEU A 52 -1.06 -3.74 7.85
CA LEU A 52 -0.12 -4.64 7.21
C LEU A 52 1.31 -4.13 7.45
N GLU A 53 2.10 -4.91 8.19
CA GLU A 53 3.51 -4.62 8.46
C GLU A 53 4.39 -5.55 7.60
N VAL A 54 5.21 -4.97 6.71
CA VAL A 54 6.12 -5.74 5.84
C VAL A 54 7.49 -5.08 5.81
N GLY A 55 8.42 -5.63 6.58
CA GLY A 55 9.74 -5.04 6.77
C GLY A 55 9.64 -3.67 7.44
N ALA A 56 10.07 -2.60 6.76
CA ALA A 56 10.00 -1.23 7.25
C ALA A 56 8.70 -0.49 6.87
N LEU A 57 7.80 -1.13 6.11
CA LEU A 57 6.53 -0.55 5.69
C LEU A 57 5.43 -0.84 6.69
N THR A 58 4.72 0.21 7.10
CA THR A 58 3.40 0.12 7.70
C THR A 58 2.38 0.64 6.68
N ILE A 59 1.43 -0.22 6.32
CA ILE A 59 0.40 0.04 5.31
C ILE A 59 -0.98 -0.19 5.93
N PHE A 60 -1.90 0.74 5.70
CA PHE A 60 -3.31 0.58 6.06
C PHE A 60 -4.08 -0.02 4.89
N VAL A 61 -4.86 -1.05 5.13
CA VAL A 61 -5.54 -1.83 4.09
C VAL A 61 -7.03 -1.69 4.29
N ALA A 62 -7.69 -1.04 3.33
CA ALA A 62 -9.13 -0.83 3.39
C ALA A 62 -9.90 -2.17 3.36
N PRO A 63 -11.11 -2.21 3.96
CA PRO A 63 -11.97 -3.38 3.87
C PRO A 63 -12.19 -3.81 2.41
N GLY A 64 -12.07 -5.12 2.16
CA GLY A 64 -12.31 -5.71 0.84
C GLY A 64 -11.07 -5.82 -0.06
N VAL A 65 -9.93 -5.23 0.31
CA VAL A 65 -8.66 -5.53 -0.36
C VAL A 65 -8.16 -6.90 0.12
N THR A 66 -8.03 -7.84 -0.81
CA THR A 66 -7.57 -9.21 -0.54
C THR A 66 -6.74 -9.73 -1.71
N GLY A 67 -5.90 -10.73 -1.47
CA GLY A 67 -5.08 -11.37 -2.50
C GLY A 67 -3.65 -10.86 -2.53
N THR A 68 -2.95 -11.16 -3.61
CA THR A 68 -1.57 -10.73 -3.84
C THR A 68 -1.57 -9.40 -4.57
N VAL A 69 -0.93 -8.40 -3.98
CA VAL A 69 -0.70 -7.09 -4.60
C VAL A 69 0.62 -7.12 -5.34
N ASP A 70 0.57 -6.89 -6.65
CA ASP A 70 1.74 -6.77 -7.50
C ASP A 70 1.86 -5.36 -8.07
N ALA A 71 3.09 -4.87 -8.24
CA ALA A 71 3.36 -3.62 -8.96
C ALA A 71 3.86 -3.97 -10.36
N GLY A 72 3.04 -3.74 -11.38
CA GLY A 72 3.39 -4.01 -12.77
C GLY A 72 4.58 -3.17 -13.28
N GLU A 73 4.89 -3.27 -14.58
CA GLU A 73 6.01 -2.56 -15.19
C GLU A 73 5.94 -1.02 -15.02
N HIS A 74 4.73 -0.46 -14.89
CA HIS A 74 4.49 0.98 -14.67
C HIS A 74 4.14 1.37 -13.22
N ASN A 75 4.39 0.50 -12.24
CA ASN A 75 3.94 0.66 -10.84
C ASN A 75 2.41 0.71 -10.68
N GLU A 76 1.68 0.15 -11.63
CA GLU A 76 0.25 -0.10 -11.50
C GLU A 76 0.06 -1.26 -10.50
N LEU A 77 -0.70 -1.03 -9.42
CA LEU A 77 -0.96 -2.04 -8.42
C LEU A 77 -2.21 -2.84 -8.79
N THR A 78 -2.10 -4.16 -8.85
CA THR A 78 -3.23 -5.07 -9.10
C THR A 78 -3.40 -6.03 -7.92
N ALA A 79 -4.63 -6.50 -7.67
CA ALA A 79 -4.89 -7.57 -6.72
C ALA A 79 -5.43 -8.80 -7.46
N SER A 80 -4.85 -9.97 -7.17
CA SER A 80 -5.28 -11.27 -7.68
C SER A 80 -5.42 -12.30 -6.57
#